data_AF-A0A2G9NHW5-F1
#
_entry.id   AF-A0A2G9NHW5-F1
#
_cell.length_a   1.000
_cell.length_b   1.000
_cell.length_c   1.000
_cell.angle_alpha   90.00
_cell.angle_beta   90.00
_cell.angle_gamma   90.00
#
_symmetry.space_group_name_H-M   'P 1'
#
loop_
_entity.id
_entity.type
_entity.pdbx_description
1 polymer ?
#
loop_
_entity_poly.entity_id
_entity_poly.type
_entity_poly.pdbx_seq_one_letter_code
_entity_poly.pdbx_strand_id
1 'polypeptide(L)'
;MKVCINSKYKNIAKKYFLNFYENKGYSFDKIYLYGATEELFNEKIVDIVIDVVCSGESAKKAGLEIYKPLYYSGIVIIGGENEKF
;
A
#
# COMPACT_ATOMS: atom_id res chain seq x y z
N MET A 1 -14.62 -2.41 7.89
CA MET A 1 -13.54 -1.43 7.65
C MET A 1 -13.26 -1.39 6.15
N LYS A 2 -13.19 -0.21 5.55
CA LYS A 2 -12.89 0.00 4.14
C LYS A 2 -11.41 0.25 3.95
N VAL A 3 -10.78 -0.50 3.07
CA VAL A 3 -9.35 -0.41 2.78
C VAL A 3 -9.16 -0.11 1.30
N CYS A 4 -8.52 1.02 1.00
CA CYS A 4 -8.00 1.27 -0.34
C CYS A 4 -6.63 0.61 -0.48
N ILE A 5 -6.42 -0.13 -1.56
CA ILE A 5 -5.16 -0.80 -1.86
C ILE A 5 -4.76 -0.38 -3.26
N ASN A 6 -3.52 0.12 -3.40
CA ASN A 6 -3.00 0.35 -4.73
C ASN A 6 -2.91 -1.00 -5.47
N SER A 7 -3.51 -1.09 -6.66
CA SER A 7 -3.61 -2.30 -7.47
C SER A 7 -2.24 -2.94 -7.73
N LYS A 8 -1.17 -2.13 -7.86
CA LYS A 8 0.21 -2.61 -8.03
C LYS A 8 0.69 -3.47 -6.86
N TYR A 9 0.17 -3.21 -5.65
CA TYR A 9 0.60 -3.87 -4.40
C TYR A 9 -0.43 -4.85 -3.85
N LYS A 10 -1.46 -5.21 -4.63
CA LYS A 10 -2.49 -6.18 -4.24
C LYS A 10 -1.93 -7.47 -3.65
N ASN A 11 -0.90 -8.04 -4.28
CA ASN A 11 -0.29 -9.29 -3.83
C ASN A 11 0.49 -9.12 -2.51
N ILE A 12 1.19 -7.99 -2.35
CA ILE A 12 1.90 -7.65 -1.11
C ILE A 12 0.88 -7.46 0.01
N ALA A 13 -0.17 -6.66 -0.22
CA ALA A 13 -1.24 -6.42 0.74
C ALA A 13 -1.93 -7.73 1.16
N LYS A 14 -2.24 -8.60 0.19
CA LYS A 14 -2.83 -9.91 0.47
C LYS A 14 -1.93 -10.78 1.35
N LYS A 15 -0.66 -10.89 0.99
CA LYS A 15 0.31 -11.75 1.69
C LYS A 15 0.59 -11.29 3.11
N TYR A 16 0.83 -9.99 3.31
CA TYR A 16 1.36 -9.47 4.58
C TYR A 16 0.31 -8.83 5.50
N PHE A 17 -0.86 -8.45 4.98
CA PHE A 17 -1.89 -7.78 5.77
C PHE A 17 -3.22 -8.53 5.75
N LEU A 18 -3.86 -8.66 4.58
CA LEU A 18 -5.23 -9.17 4.50
C LEU A 18 -5.35 -10.59 5.03
N ASN A 19 -4.57 -11.54 4.52
CA ASN A 19 -4.66 -12.94 4.94
C ASN A 19 -4.44 -13.10 6.46
N PHE A 20 -3.49 -12.34 7.03
CA PHE A 20 -3.19 -12.42 8.46
C PHE A 20 -4.38 -12.02 9.33
N TYR A 21 -5.06 -10.92 8.99
CA TYR A 21 -6.20 -10.43 9.75
C TYR A 21 -7.49 -11.18 9.41
N GLU A 22 -7.70 -11.57 8.15
CA GLU A 22 -8.87 -12.37 7.74
C GLU A 22 -8.88 -13.73 8.43
N ASN A 23 -7.71 -14.37 8.58
CA ASN A 23 -7.58 -15.61 9.36
C ASN A 23 -7.84 -15.43 10.86
N LYS A 24 -7.81 -14.19 11.36
CA LYS A 24 -8.19 -13.83 12.73
C LYS A 24 -9.66 -13.41 12.85
N GLY A 25 -10.44 -13.54 11.78
CA GLY A 25 -11.86 -13.22 11.76
C GLY A 25 -12.20 -11.77 11.42
N TYR A 26 -11.22 -10.96 11.00
CA TYR A 26 -11.50 -9.59 10.52
C TYR A 26 -12.05 -9.62 9.09
N SER A 27 -12.90 -8.66 8.75
CA SER A 27 -13.41 -8.47 7.40
C SER A 27 -13.08 -7.07 6.87
N PHE A 28 -12.72 -7.02 5.60
CA PHE A 28 -12.33 -5.79 4.91
C PHE A 28 -13.16 -5.62 3.65
N ASP A 29 -13.72 -4.43 3.47
CA ASP A 29 -14.28 -3.97 2.19
C ASP A 29 -13.13 -3.34 1.39
N LYS A 30 -12.76 -3.97 0.27
CA LYS A 30 -11.49 -3.70 -0.43
C LYS A 30 -11.75 -2.93 -1.71
N ILE A 31 -11.18 -1.74 -1.81
CA ILE A 31 -11.19 -0.91 -3.01
C ILE A 31 -9.80 -0.96 -3.63
N TYR A 32 -9.71 -1.24 -4.93
CA TYR A 32 -8.43 -1.29 -5.65
C TYR A 32 -8.34 -0.17 -6.67
N LEU A 33 -7.25 0.62 -6.63
CA LEU A 33 -7.01 1.74 -7.54
C LEU A 33 -5.56 1.75 -8.04
N TYR A 34 -5.32 2.26 -9.23
CA TYR A 34 -3.95 2.36 -9.79
C TYR A 34 -3.17 3.60 -9.33
N GLY A 35 -3.84 4.54 -8.66
CA GLY A 35 -3.29 5.78 -8.11
C GLY A 35 -4.35 6.51 -7.27
N ALA A 36 -4.00 7.71 -6.78
CA ALA A 36 -4.89 8.56 -5.96
C ALA A 36 -5.49 7.83 -4.73
N THR A 37 -4.74 6.90 -4.14
CA THR A 37 -5.24 6.13 -3.00
C THR A 37 -5.40 7.01 -1.76
N GLU A 38 -4.54 8.02 -1.61
CA GLU A 38 -4.62 9.00 -0.52
C GLU A 38 -5.81 9.96 -0.66
N GLU A 39 -6.29 10.22 -1.88
CA GLU A 39 -7.46 11.07 -2.12
C GLU A 39 -8.72 10.42 -1.55
N LEU A 40 -8.90 9.10 -1.70
CA LEU A 40 -10.04 8.38 -1.11
C LEU A 40 -10.06 8.50 0.42
N PHE A 41 -8.89 8.54 1.05
CA PHE A 41 -8.81 8.77 2.48
C PHE A 41 -9.18 10.21 2.84
N ASN A 42 -8.65 11.19 2.10
CA ASN A 42 -8.96 12.61 2.27
C ASN A 42 -10.47 12.90 2.10
N GLU A 43 -11.13 12.21 1.17
CA GLU A 43 -12.58 12.26 0.94
C GLU A 43 -13.41 11.43 1.94
N LYS A 44 -12.75 10.78 2.91
CA LYS A 44 -13.38 9.93 3.95
C LYS A 44 -14.16 8.74 3.36
N ILE A 45 -13.75 8.24 2.20
CA ILE A 45 -14.34 7.07 1.55
C ILE A 45 -13.79 5.78 2.15
N VAL A 46 -12.54 5.79 2.61
CA VAL A 46 -11.84 4.65 3.20
C VAL A 46 -11.22 4.97 4.55
N ASP A 47 -11.02 3.93 5.36
CA ASP A 47 -10.46 4.04 6.70
C ASP A 47 -8.92 3.84 6.69
N ILE A 48 -8.41 3.05 5.74
CA ILE A 48 -7.00 2.68 5.62
C ILE A 48 -6.58 2.68 4.15
N VAL A 49 -5.33 3.09 3.90
CA VAL A 49 -4.66 3.00 2.60
C VAL A 49 -3.46 2.06 2.69
N ILE A 50 -3.31 1.17 1.70
CA ILE A 50 -2.10 0.38 1.48
C ILE A 50 -1.47 0.82 0.16
N ASP A 51 -0.39 1.61 0.26
CA ASP A 51 0.39 2.09 -0.88
C ASP A 51 1.91 2.08 -0.56
N VAL A 52 2.74 2.28 -1.58
CA VAL A 52 4.16 2.55 -1.41
C VAL A 52 4.36 3.95 -0.85
N VAL A 53 5.27 4.09 0.10
CA VAL A 53 5.63 5.37 0.68
C VAL A 53 7.14 5.55 0.59
N CYS A 54 7.56 6.66 -0.02
CA CYS A 54 8.98 7.06 -0.07
C CYS A 54 9.30 8.01 1.08
N SER A 55 8.99 9.30 0.91
CA SER A 55 9.21 10.34 1.95
C SER A 55 8.04 10.45 2.94
N GLY A 56 6.85 9.94 2.60
CA GLY A 56 5.63 10.12 3.39
C GLY A 56 4.94 11.47 3.21
N GLU A 57 5.45 12.36 2.35
CA GLU A 57 4.88 13.70 2.20
C GLU A 57 3.45 13.70 1.64
N SER A 58 3.14 12.83 0.66
CA SER A 58 1.78 12.73 0.09
C SER A 58 0.78 12.25 1.14
N ALA A 59 1.13 11.17 1.85
CA ALA A 59 0.36 10.64 2.97
C ALA A 59 0.10 11.71 4.03
N LYS A 60 1.15 12.42 4.47
CA LYS A 60 1.03 13.48 5.48
C LYS A 60 0.10 14.63 5.02
N LYS A 61 0.18 15.04 3.76
CA LYS A 61 -0.72 16.08 3.19
C LYS A 61 -2.18 15.63 3.17
N ALA A 62 -2.43 14.34 2.99
CA ALA A 62 -3.76 13.74 3.06
C ALA A 62 -4.23 13.44 4.51
N GLY A 63 -3.45 13.81 5.52
CA GLY A 63 -3.76 13.53 6.93
C GLY A 63 -3.54 12.06 7.33
N LEU A 64 -2.82 11.28 6.53
CA LEU A 64 -2.44 9.90 6.83
C LEU A 64 -1.18 9.86 7.68
N GLU A 65 -1.14 8.91 8.61
CA GLU A 65 0.05 8.53 9.37
C GLU A 65 0.50 7.12 8.96
N ILE A 66 1.81 6.91 8.84
CA ILE A 66 2.37 5.60 8.52
C ILE A 66 2.30 4.72 9.78
N TYR A 67 1.27 3.88 9.85
CA TYR A 67 1.06 3.01 11.01
C TYR A 67 2.15 1.94 11.15
N LYS A 68 2.40 1.17 10.08
CA LYS A 68 3.39 0.10 10.07
C LYS A 68 3.81 -0.27 8.63
N PRO A 69 5.10 -0.42 8.34
CA PRO A 69 5.55 -0.93 7.05
C PRO A 69 5.23 -2.42 6.91
N LEU A 70 4.60 -2.79 5.79
CA LEU A 70 4.35 -4.19 5.43
C LEU A 70 5.58 -4.84 4.79
N TYR A 71 6.38 -4.04 4.08
CA TYR A 71 7.55 -4.45 3.33
C TYR A 71 8.45 -3.23 3.10
N TYR A 72 9.76 -3.44 3.10
CA TYR A 72 10.74 -2.40 2.73
C TYR A 72 11.28 -2.69 1.33
N SER A 73 11.19 -1.71 0.44
CA SER A 73 11.74 -1.76 -0.91
C SER A 73 12.72 -0.62 -1.13
N GLY A 74 13.80 -0.89 -1.88
CA GLY A 74 14.76 0.13 -2.32
C GLY A 74 14.64 0.43 -3.81
N ILE A 75 15.33 1.48 -4.25
CA ILE A 75 15.57 1.77 -5.66
C ILE A 75 16.84 1.04 -6.06
N VAL A 76 16.78 0.23 -7.12
CA VAL A 76 17.90 -0.58 -7.60
C VAL A 76 18.11 -0.36 -9.09
N ILE A 77 19.36 -0.49 -9.53
CA ILE A 77 19.70 -0.59 -10.95
C ILE A 77 19.51 -2.05 -11.36
N ILE A 78 18.79 -2.29 -12.44
CA ILE A 78 18.53 -3.63 -12.97
C ILE A 78 19.22 -3.72 -14.34
N GLY A 79 20.13 -4.67 -14.49
CA GLY A 79 20.84 -4.96 -15.74
C GLY A 79 20.56 -6.39 -16.22
N GLY A 80 20.80 -6.65 -17.51
CA GLY A 80 20.79 -8.02 -18.04
C GLY A 80 22.00 -8.81 -17.55
N GLU A 81 21.90 -10.14 -17.55
CA GLU A 81 22.99 -11.04 -17.10
C GLU A 81 24.35 -10.77 -17.77
N ASN A 82 24.35 -10.21 -18.98
CA ASN A 82 25.56 -9.96 -19.77
C ASN A 82 26.11 -8.52 -19.65
N GLU A 83 25.44 -7.64 -18.91
CA GLU A 83 25.90 -6.26 -18.72
C GLU A 83 26.97 -6.23 -17.61
N LYS A 84 28.20 -5.81 -17.97
CA LYS A 84 29.27 -5.56 -17.00
C LYS A 84 29.26 -4.08 -16.63
N PHE A 85 28.84 -3.79 -15.40
CA PHE A 85 28.99 -2.48 -14.75
C PHE A 85 30.29 -2.42 -13.96
#